data_AF-A0A936LSR3-F1
#
_entry.id   AF-A0A936LSR3-F1
#
_cell.length_a   1.000
_cell.length_b   1.000
_cell.length_c   1.000
_cell.angle_alpha   90.00
_cell.angle_beta   90.00
_cell.angle_gamma   90.00
#
_symmetry.space_group_name_H-M   'P 1'
#
loop_
_entity.id
_entity.type
_entity.pdbx_description
1 polymer ?
#
loop_
_entity_poly.entity_id
_entity_poly.type
_entity_poly.pdbx_seq_one_letter_code
_entity_poly.pdbx_strand_id
1 'polypeptide(L)'
;MQTILDWFSSIDPILAAFVATTFTWFVTAAGSSLVFFFGNASRKWLDAMLGFTGGVMVAASFWSLLAPSIEMSERMGNIPWLAPAIGFAAGALFLFGLDKALPHLHINFDPDRTEGPSTKWHRTTLLVLAITLHNIPEGLAVGVLFGGVAAGMPEASIGAAVALAIGIGLQNFPEGFAVSMPLRRQGLSKFRSFWYGQLSAIVEPVFGVLGAVAVIHMQSFLPYALAFAAGAMIYVVVEEVIPETQQDRYTDLATLGFIGGFIVMMILDVALG
;
A
#
# COMPACT_ATOMS: atom_id res chain seq x y z
N MET A 1 -6.29 22.59 0.85
CA MET A 1 -7.11 21.45 0.41
C MET A 1 -7.95 21.81 -0.81
N GLN A 2 -8.85 22.80 -0.73
CA GLN A 2 -9.69 23.20 -1.88
C GLN A 2 -8.93 23.38 -3.20
N THR A 3 -7.81 24.11 -3.19
CA THR A 3 -6.96 24.30 -4.38
C THR A 3 -6.43 22.99 -4.99
N ILE A 4 -6.14 21.98 -4.16
CA ILE A 4 -5.67 20.67 -4.62
C ILE A 4 -6.81 19.92 -5.30
N LEU A 5 -7.98 19.92 -4.67
CA LEU A 5 -9.18 19.28 -5.21
C LEU A 5 -9.61 19.92 -6.54
N ASP A 6 -9.63 21.26 -6.61
CA ASP A 6 -9.96 22.00 -7.83
C ASP A 6 -8.97 21.68 -8.95
N TRP A 7 -7.68 21.57 -8.63
CA TRP A 7 -6.65 21.21 -9.61
C TRP A 7 -6.82 19.79 -10.14
N PHE A 8 -7.00 18.80 -9.27
CA PHE A 8 -7.27 17.42 -9.70
C PHE A 8 -8.57 17.29 -10.48
N SER A 9 -9.57 18.13 -10.20
CA SER A 9 -10.83 18.21 -10.97
C SER A 9 -10.65 18.81 -12.37
N SER A 10 -9.58 19.59 -12.58
CA SER A 10 -9.33 20.29 -13.84
C SER A 10 -8.57 19.45 -14.89
N ILE A 11 -7.95 18.35 -14.46
CA ILE A 11 -7.11 17.51 -15.31
C ILE A 11 -7.80 16.19 -15.66
N ASP A 12 -7.32 15.54 -16.72
CA ASP A 12 -7.81 14.21 -17.10
C ASP A 12 -7.63 13.22 -15.92
N PRO A 13 -8.63 12.39 -15.58
CA PRO A 13 -8.54 11.50 -14.43
C PRO A 13 -7.46 10.41 -14.51
N ILE A 14 -7.07 9.98 -15.71
CA ILE A 14 -5.93 9.06 -15.87
C ILE A 14 -4.63 9.82 -15.59
N LEU A 15 -4.52 11.07 -16.05
CA LEU A 15 -3.41 11.95 -15.68
C LEU A 15 -3.40 12.24 -14.18
N ALA A 16 -4.56 12.44 -13.56
CA ALA A 16 -4.69 12.60 -12.12
C ALA A 16 -4.18 11.37 -11.36
N ALA A 17 -4.59 10.17 -11.78
CA ALA A 17 -4.09 8.90 -11.23
C ALA A 17 -2.57 8.80 -11.36
N PHE A 18 -2.01 9.13 -12.53
CA PHE A 18 -0.57 9.11 -12.76
C PHE A 18 0.17 10.09 -11.84
N VAL A 19 -0.32 11.33 -11.70
CA VAL A 19 0.31 12.33 -10.82
C VAL A 19 0.21 11.89 -9.35
N ALA A 20 -0.95 11.42 -8.92
CA ALA A 20 -1.17 10.96 -7.56
C ALA A 20 -0.26 9.78 -7.20
N THR A 21 -0.12 8.80 -8.08
CA THR A 21 0.75 7.63 -7.84
C THR A 21 2.23 7.92 -8.06
N THR A 22 2.57 8.93 -8.86
CA THR A 22 3.94 9.48 -8.90
C THR A 22 4.26 10.19 -7.59
N PHE A 23 3.30 10.91 -7.01
CA PHE A 23 3.45 11.53 -5.69
C PHE A 23 3.72 10.47 -4.62
N THR A 24 2.94 9.40 -4.54
CA THR A 24 3.15 8.33 -3.55
C THR A 24 4.52 7.67 -3.70
N TRP A 25 4.95 7.36 -4.94
CA TRP A 25 6.30 6.88 -5.22
C TRP A 25 7.40 7.87 -4.77
N PHE A 26 7.22 9.17 -5.03
CA PHE A 26 8.16 10.19 -4.56
C PHE A 26 8.25 10.25 -3.03
N VAL A 27 7.15 9.99 -2.34
CA VAL A 27 7.15 9.92 -0.88
C VAL A 27 7.88 8.66 -0.39
N THR A 28 7.76 7.52 -1.07
CA THR A 28 8.61 6.33 -0.82
C THR A 28 10.09 6.63 -1.03
N ALA A 29 10.42 7.38 -2.09
CA ALA A 29 11.78 7.83 -2.35
C ALA A 29 12.29 8.76 -1.24
N ALA A 30 11.46 9.69 -0.77
CA ALA A 30 11.78 10.57 0.35
C ALA A 30 12.05 9.78 1.64
N GLY A 31 11.21 8.80 1.95
CA GLY A 31 11.41 7.88 3.08
C GLY A 31 12.71 7.08 2.97
N SER A 32 12.94 6.49 1.79
CA SER A 32 14.17 5.75 1.48
C SER A 32 15.43 6.60 1.62
N SER A 33 15.35 7.90 1.32
CA SER A 33 16.48 8.82 1.42
C SER A 33 17.00 9.00 2.85
N LEU A 34 16.19 8.69 3.87
CA LEU A 34 16.60 8.73 5.26
C LEU A 34 17.79 7.81 5.56
N VAL A 35 18.03 6.77 4.75
CA VAL A 35 19.22 5.91 4.86
C VAL A 35 20.55 6.68 4.75
N PHE A 36 20.56 7.83 4.06
CA PHE A 36 21.75 8.68 3.95
C PHE A 36 22.14 9.30 5.29
N PHE A 37 21.15 9.67 6.10
CA PHE A 37 21.30 10.36 7.39
C PHE A 37 21.28 9.40 8.58
N PHE A 38 20.41 8.40 8.52
CA PHE A 38 20.08 7.49 9.63
C PHE A 38 20.48 6.04 9.33
N GLY A 39 21.58 5.81 8.62
CA GLY A 39 22.06 4.47 8.27
C GLY A 39 22.35 3.51 9.44
N ASN A 40 22.21 3.98 10.70
CA ASN A 40 22.25 3.20 11.95
C ASN A 40 21.00 3.47 12.85
N ALA A 41 19.84 3.79 12.27
CA ALA A 41 18.64 4.11 13.04
C ALA A 41 18.30 3.06 14.10
N SER A 42 17.84 3.55 15.26
CA SER A 42 17.41 2.69 16.35
C SER A 42 16.18 1.91 15.93
N ARG A 43 16.14 0.63 16.32
CA ARG A 43 15.03 -0.27 16.04
C ARG A 43 13.69 0.28 16.57
N LYS A 44 13.73 1.01 17.69
CA LYS A 44 12.63 1.81 18.24
C LYS A 44 11.87 2.64 17.20
N TRP A 45 12.57 3.41 16.38
CA TRP A 45 11.91 4.29 15.40
C TRP A 45 11.37 3.52 14.21
N LEU A 46 12.07 2.47 13.80
CA LEU A 46 11.63 1.59 12.73
C LEU A 46 10.30 0.88 13.12
N ASP A 47 10.22 0.32 14.32
CA ASP A 47 9.01 -0.38 14.77
C ASP A 47 7.80 0.56 14.92
N ALA A 48 8.03 1.79 15.40
CA ALA A 48 6.98 2.81 15.47
C ALA A 48 6.48 3.23 14.07
N MET A 49 7.40 3.41 13.11
CA MET A 49 7.10 3.75 11.72
C MET A 49 6.37 2.62 10.99
N LEU A 50 6.80 1.36 11.18
CA LEU A 50 6.13 0.18 10.65
C LEU A 50 4.74 -0.01 11.25
N GLY A 51 4.62 0.17 12.57
CA GLY A 51 3.31 0.18 13.24
C GLY A 51 2.38 1.21 12.60
N PHE A 52 2.84 2.46 12.44
CA PHE A 52 2.08 3.52 11.76
C PHE A 52 1.65 3.13 10.34
N THR A 53 2.55 2.52 9.57
CA THR A 53 2.28 2.00 8.21
C THR A 53 1.11 1.01 8.26
N GLY A 54 1.18 -0.01 9.10
CA GLY A 54 0.11 -1.00 9.25
C GLY A 54 -1.22 -0.40 9.69
N GLY A 55 -1.19 0.60 10.55
CA GLY A 55 -2.38 1.33 10.98
C GLY A 55 -3.08 2.06 9.82
N VAL A 56 -2.30 2.78 9.00
CA VAL A 56 -2.81 3.45 7.81
C VAL A 56 -3.39 2.44 6.82
N MET A 57 -2.66 1.35 6.53
CA MET A 57 -3.10 0.31 5.59
C MET A 57 -4.43 -0.33 6.02
N VAL A 58 -4.62 -0.66 7.30
CA VAL A 58 -5.86 -1.27 7.79
C VAL A 58 -7.02 -0.30 7.69
N ALA A 59 -6.83 0.96 8.06
CA ALA A 59 -7.86 1.98 7.93
C ALA A 59 -8.22 2.22 6.45
N ALA A 60 -7.24 2.41 5.57
CA ALA A 60 -7.47 2.58 4.13
C ALA A 60 -8.19 1.37 3.51
N SER A 61 -7.84 0.15 3.92
CA SER A 61 -8.49 -1.08 3.46
C SER A 61 -9.99 -1.10 3.76
N PHE A 62 -10.41 -0.56 4.92
CA PHE A 62 -11.82 -0.50 5.27
C PHE A 62 -12.52 0.71 4.63
N TRP A 63 -12.11 1.92 4.99
CA TRP A 63 -12.83 3.14 4.64
C TRP A 63 -12.70 3.51 3.16
N SER A 64 -11.50 3.42 2.59
CA SER A 64 -11.26 3.88 1.22
C SER A 64 -11.52 2.81 0.17
N LEU A 65 -11.69 1.54 0.56
CA LEU A 65 -11.82 0.41 -0.36
C LEU A 65 -13.02 -0.50 -0.09
N LEU A 66 -13.10 -1.16 1.07
CA LEU A 66 -14.19 -2.10 1.36
C LEU A 66 -15.53 -1.40 1.49
N ALA A 67 -15.63 -0.30 2.22
CA ALA A 67 -16.88 0.45 2.38
C ALA A 67 -17.40 0.95 1.01
N PRO A 68 -16.59 1.62 0.15
CA PRO A 68 -16.99 1.96 -1.21
C PRO A 68 -17.38 0.75 -2.06
N SER A 69 -16.68 -0.38 -1.93
CA SER A 69 -17.03 -1.62 -2.63
C SER A 69 -18.42 -2.15 -2.23
N ILE A 70 -18.75 -2.11 -0.94
CA ILE A 70 -20.07 -2.53 -0.43
C ILE A 70 -21.16 -1.59 -0.95
N GLU A 71 -20.98 -0.28 -0.81
CA GLU A 71 -21.94 0.72 -1.27
C GLU A 71 -22.18 0.61 -2.77
N MET A 72 -21.12 0.46 -3.54
CA MET A 72 -21.21 0.31 -4.99
C MET A 72 -21.96 -0.97 -5.39
N SER A 73 -21.73 -2.07 -4.66
CA SER A 73 -22.46 -3.33 -4.89
C SER A 73 -23.97 -3.18 -4.64
N GLU A 74 -24.34 -2.48 -3.57
CA GLU A 74 -25.74 -2.21 -3.24
C GLU A 74 -26.42 -1.36 -4.33
N ARG A 75 -25.75 -0.28 -4.79
CA ARG A 75 -26.33 0.60 -5.81
C ARG A 75 -26.46 -0.04 -7.18
N MET A 76 -25.60 -1.01 -7.50
CA MET A 76 -25.73 -1.83 -8.71
C MET A 76 -26.90 -2.83 -8.64
N GLY A 77 -27.65 -2.89 -7.53
CA GLY A 77 -28.73 -3.86 -7.33
C GLY A 77 -28.24 -5.27 -7.02
N ASN A 78 -26.94 -5.43 -6.73
CA ASN A 78 -26.35 -6.70 -6.31
C ASN A 78 -26.50 -6.88 -4.79
N ILE A 79 -26.21 -8.09 -4.32
CA ILE A 79 -26.12 -8.36 -2.88
C ILE A 79 -24.90 -7.59 -2.33
N PRO A 80 -25.06 -6.66 -1.35
CA PRO A 80 -24.02 -5.71 -0.97
C PRO A 80 -22.69 -6.35 -0.53
N TRP A 81 -22.73 -7.53 0.08
CA TRP A 81 -21.53 -8.21 0.60
C TRP A 81 -20.89 -9.19 -0.39
N LEU A 82 -21.57 -9.57 -1.49
CA LEU A 82 -21.12 -10.69 -2.33
C LEU A 82 -19.86 -10.35 -3.12
N ALA A 83 -19.89 -9.26 -3.89
CA ALA A 83 -18.73 -8.83 -4.67
C ALA A 83 -17.55 -8.40 -3.78
N PRO A 84 -17.75 -7.67 -2.66
CA PRO A 84 -16.68 -7.37 -1.72
C PRO A 84 -16.06 -8.64 -1.12
N ALA A 85 -16.87 -9.62 -0.69
CA ALA A 85 -16.33 -10.85 -0.11
C ALA A 85 -15.51 -11.64 -1.13
N ILE A 86 -15.97 -11.76 -2.38
CA ILE A 86 -15.24 -12.46 -3.44
C ILE A 86 -13.94 -11.72 -3.77
N GLY A 87 -14.00 -10.40 -3.97
CA GLY A 87 -12.83 -9.58 -4.25
C GLY A 87 -11.80 -9.68 -3.14
N PHE A 88 -12.21 -9.45 -1.89
CA PHE A 88 -11.36 -9.52 -0.71
C PHE A 88 -10.70 -10.88 -0.56
N ALA A 89 -11.46 -11.97 -0.66
CA ALA A 89 -10.91 -13.31 -0.60
C ALA A 89 -9.93 -13.57 -1.76
N ALA A 90 -10.26 -13.13 -2.98
CA ALA A 90 -9.37 -13.28 -4.14
C ALA A 90 -8.05 -12.50 -3.97
N GLY A 91 -8.10 -11.29 -3.42
CA GLY A 91 -6.91 -10.48 -3.13
C GLY A 91 -6.00 -11.12 -2.09
N ALA A 92 -6.58 -11.55 -0.96
CA ALA A 92 -5.85 -12.23 0.10
C ALA A 92 -5.26 -13.57 -0.38
N LEU A 93 -6.04 -14.39 -1.11
CA LEU A 93 -5.57 -15.66 -1.65
C LEU A 93 -4.53 -15.49 -2.77
N PHE A 94 -4.62 -14.40 -3.54
CA PHE A 94 -3.64 -14.08 -4.57
C PHE A 94 -2.28 -13.80 -3.93
N LEU A 95 -2.21 -12.93 -2.91
CA LEU A 95 -0.97 -12.69 -2.19
C LEU A 95 -0.50 -13.94 -1.44
N PHE A 96 -1.39 -14.67 -0.77
CA PHE A 96 -1.03 -15.95 -0.16
C PHE A 96 -0.41 -16.95 -1.17
N GLY A 97 -0.97 -17.01 -2.38
CA GLY A 97 -0.44 -17.84 -3.46
C GLY A 97 0.92 -17.36 -3.95
N LEU A 98 1.10 -16.06 -4.13
CA LEU A 98 2.39 -15.45 -4.45
C LEU A 98 3.43 -15.71 -3.36
N ASP A 99 3.01 -15.67 -2.10
CA ASP A 99 3.84 -15.93 -0.93
C ASP A 99 4.38 -17.36 -0.90
N LYS A 100 3.53 -18.33 -1.24
CA LYS A 100 3.96 -19.73 -1.35
C LYS A 100 4.78 -20.02 -2.60
N ALA A 101 4.55 -19.28 -3.68
CA ALA A 101 5.25 -19.47 -4.95
C ALA A 101 6.65 -18.85 -4.95
N LEU A 102 6.82 -17.71 -4.27
CA LEU A 102 8.10 -17.05 -4.11
C LEU A 102 8.82 -17.57 -2.86
N PRO A 103 10.14 -17.80 -2.92
CA PRO A 103 10.93 -18.13 -1.74
C PRO A 103 10.97 -16.93 -0.79
N HIS A 104 10.09 -16.90 0.21
CA HIS A 104 10.01 -15.76 1.11
C HIS A 104 11.08 -15.87 2.20
N LEU A 105 11.89 -14.81 2.29
CA LEU A 105 12.80 -14.56 3.40
C LEU A 105 12.21 -13.42 4.19
N HIS A 106 11.49 -13.71 5.27
CA HIS A 106 11.05 -12.64 6.15
C HIS A 106 12.28 -11.81 6.61
N ILE A 107 12.07 -10.50 6.71
CA ILE A 107 13.12 -9.48 6.91
C ILE A 107 14.01 -9.81 8.12
N ASN A 108 13.45 -10.51 9.11
CA ASN A 108 14.11 -10.82 10.37
C ASN A 108 13.76 -12.21 10.98
N PHE A 109 13.06 -13.10 10.27
CA PHE A 109 12.91 -14.46 10.80
C PHE A 109 14.19 -15.28 10.62
N ASP A 110 14.35 -16.26 11.52
CA ASP A 110 15.46 -17.20 11.59
C ASP A 110 15.70 -17.89 10.22
N PRO A 111 16.94 -18.04 9.74
CA PRO A 111 17.26 -18.63 8.43
C PRO A 111 16.69 -20.05 8.23
N ASP A 112 16.48 -20.78 9.32
CA ASP A 112 15.94 -22.15 9.33
C ASP A 112 14.41 -22.22 9.14
N ARG A 113 13.72 -21.07 9.04
CA ARG A 113 12.27 -20.97 8.76
C ARG A 113 11.99 -20.33 7.41
N THR A 114 12.76 -20.67 6.39
CA THR A 114 12.48 -20.24 5.01
C THR A 114 11.27 -21.00 4.46
N GLU A 115 10.21 -20.27 4.11
CA GLU A 115 9.06 -20.83 3.40
C GLU A 115 9.23 -20.71 1.88
N GLY A 116 8.66 -21.66 1.13
CA GLY A 116 8.75 -21.69 -0.32
C GLY A 116 9.95 -22.51 -0.86
N PRO A 117 10.06 -22.65 -2.20
CA PRO A 117 11.07 -23.48 -2.84
C PRO A 117 12.49 -22.91 -2.71
N SER A 118 13.50 -23.78 -2.55
CA SER A 118 14.90 -23.32 -2.45
C SER A 118 15.37 -22.60 -3.72
N THR A 119 16.12 -21.52 -3.54
CA THR A 119 16.42 -20.56 -4.62
C THR A 119 17.87 -20.08 -4.56
N LYS A 120 18.42 -19.72 -5.74
CA LYS A 120 19.74 -19.11 -5.88
C LYS A 120 19.72 -17.58 -5.76
N TRP A 121 18.54 -16.98 -5.55
CA TRP A 121 18.37 -15.53 -5.52
C TRP A 121 18.93 -14.96 -4.22
N HIS A 122 19.55 -13.79 -4.30
CA HIS A 122 20.06 -13.11 -3.10
C HIS A 122 18.88 -12.65 -2.23
N ARG A 123 19.00 -12.77 -0.91
CA ARG A 123 17.97 -12.34 0.08
C ARG A 123 17.47 -10.92 -0.16
N THR A 124 18.39 -10.01 -0.49
CA THR A 124 18.09 -8.62 -0.89
C THR A 124 17.13 -8.54 -2.08
N THR A 125 17.27 -9.40 -3.08
CA THR A 125 16.39 -9.42 -4.26
C THR A 125 14.99 -9.91 -3.92
N LEU A 126 14.88 -10.93 -3.07
CA LEU A 126 13.60 -11.48 -2.63
C LEU A 126 12.84 -10.46 -1.77
N LEU A 127 13.56 -9.75 -0.90
CA LEU A 127 12.99 -8.67 -0.11
C LEU A 127 12.44 -7.53 -0.97
N VAL A 128 13.24 -7.01 -1.91
CA VAL A 128 12.79 -5.94 -2.81
C VAL A 128 11.60 -6.41 -3.66
N LEU A 129 11.61 -7.67 -4.12
CA LEU A 129 10.51 -8.22 -4.92
C LEU A 129 9.21 -8.33 -4.12
N ALA A 130 9.24 -8.85 -2.89
CA ALA A 130 8.07 -8.95 -2.03
C ALA A 130 7.43 -7.56 -1.82
N ILE A 131 8.24 -6.58 -1.44
CA ILE A 131 7.75 -5.21 -1.23
C ILE A 131 7.25 -4.58 -2.55
N THR A 132 7.91 -4.86 -3.67
CA THR A 132 7.43 -4.41 -4.98
C THR A 132 6.04 -4.95 -5.29
N LEU A 133 5.75 -6.20 -4.93
CA LEU A 133 4.42 -6.79 -5.13
C LEU A 133 3.35 -6.14 -4.23
N HIS A 134 3.72 -5.64 -3.05
CA HIS A 134 2.79 -4.92 -2.15
C HIS A 134 2.42 -3.53 -2.67
N ASN A 135 3.35 -2.88 -3.37
CA ASN A 135 3.12 -1.59 -4.01
C ASN A 135 2.18 -1.67 -5.23
N ILE A 136 1.90 -2.88 -5.76
CA ILE A 136 0.96 -3.08 -6.88
C ILE A 136 -0.50 -2.77 -6.44
N PRO A 137 -1.05 -3.41 -5.39
CA PRO A 137 -2.36 -3.04 -4.84
C PRO A 137 -2.54 -1.57 -4.53
N GLU A 138 -1.51 -0.90 -3.99
CA GLU A 138 -1.56 0.52 -3.63
C GLU A 138 -1.71 1.42 -4.86
N GLY A 139 -0.86 1.22 -5.87
CA GLY A 139 -0.99 1.91 -7.14
C GLY A 139 -2.36 1.68 -7.76
N LEU A 140 -2.81 0.42 -7.82
CA LEU A 140 -4.11 0.05 -8.37
C LEU A 140 -5.26 0.73 -7.62
N ALA A 141 -5.21 0.79 -6.28
CA ALA A 141 -6.23 1.38 -5.43
C ALA A 141 -6.43 2.88 -5.72
N VAL A 142 -5.34 3.65 -5.80
CA VAL A 142 -5.37 5.07 -6.20
C VAL A 142 -5.93 5.21 -7.61
N GLY A 143 -5.43 4.39 -8.54
CA GLY A 143 -5.87 4.39 -9.93
C GLY A 143 -7.37 4.14 -10.10
N VAL A 144 -7.89 3.14 -9.40
CA VAL A 144 -9.30 2.75 -9.47
C VAL A 144 -10.22 3.86 -8.99
N LEU A 145 -9.88 4.57 -7.91
CA LEU A 145 -10.70 5.70 -7.45
C LEU A 145 -10.73 6.86 -8.45
N PHE A 146 -9.57 7.27 -8.98
CA PHE A 146 -9.53 8.31 -10.02
C PHE A 146 -10.23 7.87 -11.31
N GLY A 147 -10.11 6.60 -11.71
CA GLY A 147 -10.87 6.03 -12.82
C GLY A 147 -12.38 6.07 -12.57
N GLY A 148 -12.83 5.80 -11.34
CA GLY A 148 -14.24 5.89 -10.94
C GLY A 148 -14.80 7.30 -11.09
N VAL A 149 -14.01 8.31 -10.70
CA VAL A 149 -14.35 9.73 -10.96
C VAL A 149 -14.53 9.98 -12.45
N ALA A 150 -13.63 9.46 -13.30
CA ALA A 150 -13.70 9.58 -14.76
C ALA A 150 -14.98 8.96 -15.34
N ALA A 151 -15.37 7.82 -14.77
CA ALA A 151 -16.56 7.07 -15.15
C ALA A 151 -17.87 7.73 -14.66
N GLY A 152 -17.80 8.85 -13.94
CA GLY A 152 -18.97 9.54 -13.40
C GLY A 152 -19.67 8.77 -12.28
N MET A 153 -18.92 7.94 -11.57
CA MET A 153 -19.46 7.07 -10.53
C MET A 153 -19.81 7.88 -9.29
N PRO A 154 -21.05 7.84 -8.79
CA PRO A 154 -21.44 8.67 -7.67
C PRO A 154 -20.76 8.28 -6.33
N GLU A 155 -20.09 7.12 -6.26
CA GLU A 155 -19.33 6.63 -5.10
C GLU A 155 -17.86 7.08 -5.14
N ALA A 156 -17.36 7.48 -6.31
CA ALA A 156 -15.99 7.91 -6.47
C ALA A 156 -15.93 9.44 -6.47
N SER A 157 -15.47 10.02 -5.37
CA SER A 157 -15.23 11.47 -5.27
C SER A 157 -13.75 11.77 -5.47
N ILE A 158 -13.45 12.95 -6.02
CA ILE A 158 -12.07 13.45 -6.10
C ILE A 158 -11.48 13.62 -4.70
N GLY A 159 -12.32 13.99 -3.73
CA GLY A 159 -11.96 14.07 -2.32
C GLY A 159 -11.44 12.74 -1.79
N ALA A 160 -12.19 11.65 -1.96
CA ALA A 160 -11.81 10.30 -1.55
C ALA A 160 -10.56 9.81 -2.29
N ALA A 161 -10.45 10.06 -3.60
CA ALA A 161 -9.27 9.68 -4.40
C ALA A 161 -7.99 10.41 -3.90
N VAL A 162 -8.09 11.70 -3.59
CA VAL A 162 -7.00 12.49 -3.02
C VAL A 162 -6.70 12.07 -1.59
N ALA A 163 -7.71 11.75 -0.77
CA ALA A 163 -7.55 11.26 0.59
C ALA A 163 -6.76 9.95 0.61
N LEU A 164 -7.13 8.99 -0.25
CA LEU A 164 -6.42 7.72 -0.39
C LEU A 164 -4.98 7.94 -0.87
N ALA A 165 -4.75 8.79 -1.87
CA ALA A 165 -3.40 9.10 -2.34
C ALA A 165 -2.52 9.73 -1.25
N ILE A 166 -3.08 10.62 -0.42
CA ILE A 166 -2.37 11.18 0.73
C ILE A 166 -2.11 10.10 1.79
N GLY A 167 -3.10 9.26 2.07
CA GLY A 167 -2.97 8.13 3.01
C GLY A 167 -1.84 7.19 2.62
N ILE A 168 -1.83 6.73 1.37
CA ILE A 168 -0.74 5.91 0.80
C ILE A 168 0.57 6.69 0.84
N GLY A 169 0.60 7.97 0.48
CA GLY A 169 1.82 8.77 0.65
C GLY A 169 2.36 8.76 2.10
N LEU A 170 1.48 8.92 3.10
CA LEU A 170 1.88 8.94 4.51
C LEU A 170 2.47 7.62 5.01
N GLN A 171 2.02 6.47 4.50
CA GLN A 171 2.55 5.15 4.87
C GLN A 171 3.76 4.75 4.01
N ASN A 172 3.85 5.25 2.78
CA ASN A 172 5.00 5.06 1.89
C ASN A 172 6.29 5.67 2.44
N PHE A 173 6.20 6.78 3.16
CA PHE A 173 7.37 7.40 3.79
C PHE A 173 8.04 6.46 4.82
N PRO A 174 7.34 5.96 5.86
CA PRO A 174 7.88 4.97 6.76
C PRO A 174 8.26 3.66 6.06
N GLU A 175 7.47 3.20 5.09
CA GLU A 175 7.79 1.99 4.31
C GLU A 175 9.13 2.11 3.58
N GLY A 176 9.35 3.16 2.79
CA GLY A 176 10.60 3.34 2.03
C GLY A 176 11.82 3.35 2.94
N PHE A 177 11.70 3.91 4.15
CA PHE A 177 12.75 3.81 5.14
C PHE A 177 12.94 2.37 5.65
N ALA A 178 11.84 1.67 5.92
CA ALA A 178 11.84 0.27 6.34
C ALA A 178 12.36 -0.70 5.28
N VAL A 179 12.26 -0.37 3.98
CA VAL A 179 12.88 -1.14 2.89
C VAL A 179 14.40 -0.91 2.84
N SER A 180 14.82 0.35 2.86
CA SER A 180 16.22 0.72 2.64
C SER A 180 17.13 0.36 3.81
N MET A 181 16.61 0.38 5.05
CA MET A 181 17.40 0.17 6.26
C MET A 181 17.90 -1.28 6.44
N PRO A 182 17.09 -2.35 6.26
CA PRO A 182 17.57 -3.73 6.24
C PRO A 182 18.63 -3.98 5.17
N LEU A 183 18.45 -3.43 3.96
CA LEU A 183 19.45 -3.51 2.89
C LEU A 183 20.78 -2.89 3.32
N ARG A 184 20.71 -1.75 4.01
CA ARG A 184 21.90 -1.10 4.57
C ARG A 184 22.58 -1.97 5.64
N ARG A 185 21.80 -2.60 6.52
CA ARG A 185 22.30 -3.53 7.56
C ARG A 185 22.92 -4.80 6.97
N GLN A 186 22.41 -5.28 5.83
CA GLN A 186 22.96 -6.41 5.06
C GLN A 186 24.27 -6.05 4.32
N GLY A 187 24.77 -4.82 4.45
CA GLY A 187 26.08 -4.40 3.93
C GLY A 187 26.05 -3.64 2.61
N LEU A 188 24.88 -3.37 2.02
CA LEU A 188 24.79 -2.53 0.84
C LEU A 188 25.22 -1.09 1.14
N SER A 189 25.75 -0.40 0.12
CA SER A 189 26.08 1.02 0.24
C SER A 189 24.81 1.86 0.39
N LYS A 190 24.90 3.02 1.07
CA LYS A 190 23.76 3.94 1.26
C LYS A 190 23.01 4.24 -0.04
N PHE A 191 23.76 4.47 -1.13
CA PHE A 191 23.19 4.73 -2.45
C PHE A 191 22.42 3.52 -3.00
N ARG A 192 22.98 2.31 -2.89
CA ARG A 192 22.26 1.10 -3.35
C ARG A 192 21.03 0.82 -2.51
N SER A 193 21.11 1.00 -1.18
CA SER A 193 19.95 0.87 -0.28
C SER A 193 18.83 1.85 -0.62
N PHE A 194 19.17 3.12 -0.87
CA PHE A 194 18.22 4.12 -1.36
C PHE A 194 17.63 3.73 -2.72
N TRP A 195 18.49 3.31 -3.66
CA TRP A 195 18.08 3.00 -5.02
C TRP A 195 17.07 1.85 -5.05
N TYR A 196 17.34 0.77 -4.32
CA TYR A 196 16.39 -0.34 -4.20
C TYR A 196 15.14 0.02 -3.39
N GLY A 197 15.28 0.85 -2.34
CA GLY A 197 14.14 1.29 -1.54
C GLY A 197 13.13 2.12 -2.32
N GLN A 198 13.58 3.02 -3.19
CA GLN A 198 12.64 3.78 -4.03
C GLN A 198 12.15 2.98 -5.23
N LEU A 199 12.97 2.06 -5.76
CA LEU A 199 12.56 1.22 -6.90
C LEU A 199 11.45 0.22 -6.53
N SER A 200 11.28 -0.14 -5.25
CA SER A 200 10.17 -1.03 -4.88
C SER A 200 8.81 -0.41 -5.14
N ALA A 201 8.70 0.93 -5.08
CA ALA A 201 7.47 1.68 -5.30
C ALA A 201 7.29 2.17 -6.76
N ILE A 202 8.23 1.91 -7.67
CA ILE A 202 8.13 2.40 -9.06
C ILE A 202 6.92 1.80 -9.82
N VAL A 203 6.39 0.70 -9.30
CA VAL A 203 5.20 0.04 -9.85
C VAL A 203 3.92 0.84 -9.57
N GLU A 204 3.88 1.69 -8.54
CA GLU A 204 2.68 2.44 -8.18
C GLU A 204 2.18 3.34 -9.34
N PRO A 205 3.01 4.18 -10.01
CA PRO A 205 2.61 4.91 -11.20
C PRO A 205 2.03 4.06 -12.32
N VAL A 206 2.64 2.89 -12.55
CA VAL A 206 2.24 1.98 -13.63
C VAL A 206 0.86 1.40 -13.33
N PHE A 207 0.67 0.85 -12.13
CA PHE A 207 -0.59 0.24 -11.74
C PHE A 207 -1.68 1.27 -11.41
N GLY A 208 -1.32 2.51 -11.07
CA GLY A 208 -2.25 3.64 -10.98
C GLY A 208 -2.90 3.98 -12.31
N VAL A 209 -2.08 4.10 -13.37
CA VAL A 209 -2.60 4.32 -14.72
C VAL A 209 -3.43 3.13 -15.20
N LEU A 210 -2.94 1.90 -15.01
CA LEU A 210 -3.66 0.69 -15.40
C LEU A 210 -4.99 0.56 -14.64
N GLY A 211 -5.01 0.89 -13.34
CA GLY A 211 -6.23 0.92 -12.54
C GLY A 211 -7.24 1.92 -13.07
N ALA A 212 -6.82 3.16 -13.33
CA ALA A 212 -7.70 4.20 -13.87
C ALA A 212 -8.29 3.81 -15.23
N VAL A 213 -7.48 3.23 -16.12
CA VAL A 213 -7.92 2.76 -17.44
C VAL A 213 -8.86 1.56 -17.32
N ALA A 214 -8.58 0.61 -16.42
CA ALA A 214 -9.41 -0.57 -16.23
C ALA A 214 -10.85 -0.19 -15.82
N VAL A 215 -11.00 0.85 -14.99
CA VAL A 215 -12.32 1.32 -14.54
C VAL A 215 -13.21 1.77 -15.69
N ILE A 216 -12.63 2.50 -16.65
CA ILE A 216 -13.36 3.03 -17.80
C ILE A 216 -14.01 1.90 -18.61
N HIS A 217 -13.39 0.71 -18.62
CA HIS A 217 -13.88 -0.45 -19.39
C HIS A 217 -14.62 -1.49 -18.54
N MET A 218 -14.45 -1.50 -17.21
CA MET A 218 -14.87 -2.61 -16.34
C MET A 218 -15.63 -2.13 -15.10
N GLN A 219 -16.56 -1.17 -15.26
CA GLN A 219 -17.34 -0.61 -14.13
C GLN A 219 -18.02 -1.70 -13.27
N SER A 220 -18.60 -2.73 -13.89
CA SER A 220 -19.27 -3.80 -13.13
C SER A 220 -18.33 -4.67 -12.28
N PHE A 221 -17.01 -4.59 -12.53
CA PHE A 221 -15.99 -5.35 -11.82
C PHE A 221 -15.33 -4.55 -10.67
N LEU A 222 -15.61 -3.25 -10.57
CA LEU A 222 -14.95 -2.38 -9.58
C LEU A 222 -15.15 -2.78 -8.13
N PRO A 223 -16.33 -3.26 -7.67
CA PRO A 223 -16.47 -3.68 -6.29
C PRO A 223 -15.50 -4.84 -5.98
N TYR A 224 -15.32 -5.75 -6.93
CA TYR A 224 -14.36 -6.84 -6.82
C TYR A 224 -12.92 -6.30 -6.79
N ALA A 225 -12.58 -5.34 -7.64
CA ALA A 225 -11.23 -4.77 -7.71
C ALA A 225 -10.84 -3.99 -6.44
N LEU A 226 -11.73 -3.14 -5.92
CA LEU A 226 -11.52 -2.40 -4.67
C LEU A 226 -11.36 -3.36 -3.50
N ALA A 227 -12.25 -4.35 -3.39
CA ALA A 227 -12.16 -5.34 -2.32
C ALA A 227 -10.93 -6.24 -2.48
N PHE A 228 -10.51 -6.56 -3.71
CA PHE A 228 -9.26 -7.27 -3.98
C PHE A 228 -8.06 -6.50 -3.44
N ALA A 229 -7.96 -5.20 -3.70
CA ALA A 229 -6.89 -4.38 -3.15
C ALA A 229 -6.93 -4.35 -1.61
N ALA A 230 -8.12 -4.25 -1.01
CA ALA A 230 -8.27 -4.30 0.45
C ALA A 230 -7.85 -5.66 1.04
N GLY A 231 -8.26 -6.77 0.42
CA GLY A 231 -7.89 -8.12 0.85
C GLY A 231 -6.39 -8.37 0.77
N ALA A 232 -5.77 -7.91 -0.32
CA ALA A 232 -4.32 -7.93 -0.48
C ALA A 232 -3.62 -7.12 0.63
N MET A 233 -4.02 -5.86 0.86
CA MET A 233 -3.39 -5.03 1.91
C MET A 233 -3.57 -5.61 3.32
N ILE A 234 -4.75 -6.14 3.66
CA ILE A 234 -4.95 -6.79 4.96
C ILE A 234 -4.07 -8.01 5.11
N TYR A 235 -3.90 -8.83 4.07
CA TYR A 235 -2.99 -9.96 4.08
C TYR A 235 -1.55 -9.51 4.41
N VAL A 236 -1.03 -8.48 3.72
CA VAL A 236 0.32 -7.93 3.99
C VAL A 236 0.46 -7.44 5.41
N VAL A 237 -0.52 -6.69 5.94
CA VAL A 237 -0.45 -6.19 7.31
C VAL A 237 -0.36 -7.34 8.32
N VAL A 238 -1.15 -8.38 8.13
CA VAL A 238 -1.24 -9.51 9.05
C VAL A 238 -0.01 -10.42 8.95
N GLU A 239 0.45 -10.71 7.74
CA GLU A 239 1.55 -11.65 7.50
C GLU A 239 2.93 -11.00 7.71
N GLU A 240 3.07 -9.71 7.41
CA GLU A 240 4.36 -9.05 7.42
C GLU A 240 4.47 -7.95 8.48
N VAL A 241 3.61 -6.93 8.41
CA VAL A 241 3.80 -5.70 9.19
C VAL A 241 3.65 -5.96 10.68
N ILE A 242 2.57 -6.64 11.09
CA ILE A 242 2.35 -6.98 12.50
C ILE A 242 3.49 -7.86 13.01
N PRO A 243 3.80 -9.04 12.42
CA PRO A 243 4.88 -9.88 12.91
C PRO A 243 6.24 -9.17 12.98
N GLU A 244 6.59 -8.37 11.98
CA GLU A 244 7.84 -7.62 11.95
C GLU A 244 7.98 -6.63 13.11
N THR A 245 6.89 -5.96 13.50
CA THR A 245 6.89 -5.06 14.66
C THR A 245 6.97 -5.78 16.00
N GLN A 246 6.64 -7.08 16.05
CA GLN A 246 6.60 -7.86 17.29
C GLN A 246 7.89 -8.64 17.60
N GLN A 247 8.90 -8.56 16.74
CA GLN A 247 10.15 -9.31 16.91
C GLN A 247 11.11 -8.72 17.95
N ASP A 248 10.96 -7.45 18.31
CA ASP A 248 11.86 -6.77 19.25
C ASP A 248 11.06 -6.16 20.42
N ARG A 249 11.77 -5.60 21.39
CA ARG A 249 11.28 -5.07 22.67
C ARG A 249 10.41 -3.81 22.59
N TYR A 250 10.08 -3.30 21.41
CA TYR A 250 9.39 -2.02 21.21
C TYR A 250 7.93 -2.16 20.77
N THR A 251 7.30 -3.29 21.10
CA THR A 251 5.90 -3.64 20.76
C THR A 251 4.89 -2.56 21.14
N ASP A 252 5.06 -1.91 22.30
CA ASP A 252 4.16 -0.83 22.76
C ASP A 252 4.22 0.38 21.82
N LEU A 253 5.41 0.74 21.34
CA LEU A 253 5.58 1.88 20.43
C LEU A 253 5.07 1.56 19.03
N ALA A 254 5.26 0.33 18.56
CA ALA A 254 4.63 -0.12 17.32
C ALA A 254 3.10 -0.08 17.43
N THR A 255 2.54 -0.50 18.57
CA THR A 255 1.09 -0.47 18.81
C THR A 255 0.55 0.97 18.83
N LEU A 256 1.23 1.89 19.52
CA LEU A 256 0.88 3.31 19.50
C LEU A 256 1.04 3.92 18.11
N GLY A 257 2.07 3.52 17.37
CA GLY A 257 2.27 3.87 15.96
C GLY A 257 1.07 3.43 15.12
N PHE A 258 0.66 2.17 15.25
CA PHE A 258 -0.50 1.59 14.56
C PHE A 258 -1.78 2.36 14.86
N ILE A 259 -2.08 2.61 16.13
CA ILE A 259 -3.25 3.40 16.53
C ILE A 259 -3.17 4.81 15.92
N GLY A 260 -1.98 5.44 15.96
CA GLY A 260 -1.76 6.75 15.36
C GLY A 260 -2.00 6.77 13.85
N GLY A 261 -1.46 5.80 13.11
CA GLY A 261 -1.66 5.66 11.66
C GLY A 261 -3.11 5.43 11.30
N PHE A 262 -3.78 4.54 12.04
CA PHE A 262 -5.19 4.26 11.88
C PHE A 262 -6.05 5.51 12.08
N ILE A 263 -5.82 6.26 13.16
CA ILE A 263 -6.55 7.51 13.45
C ILE A 263 -6.31 8.55 12.36
N VAL A 264 -5.05 8.74 11.93
CA VAL A 264 -4.73 9.71 10.87
C VAL A 264 -5.46 9.36 9.58
N MET A 265 -5.41 8.09 9.16
CA MET A 265 -6.08 7.66 7.93
C MET A 265 -7.61 7.75 8.05
N MET A 266 -8.18 7.36 9.18
CA MET A 266 -9.62 7.52 9.44
C MET A 266 -10.04 8.99 9.36
N ILE A 267 -9.27 9.91 9.95
CA ILE A 267 -9.55 11.35 9.87
C ILE A 267 -9.45 11.85 8.43
N LEU A 268 -8.42 11.44 7.68
CA LEU A 268 -8.26 11.83 6.29
C LEU A 268 -9.44 11.38 5.43
N ASP A 269 -9.84 10.11 5.57
CA ASP A 269 -10.95 9.56 4.80
C ASP A 269 -12.27 10.24 5.17
N VAL A 270 -12.62 10.31 6.47
CA VAL A 270 -13.90 10.91 6.90
C VAL A 270 -13.96 12.42 6.65
N ALA A 271 -12.83 13.13 6.67
CA ALA A 271 -12.82 14.59 6.46
C ALA A 271 -12.77 14.99 4.98
N LEU A 272 -12.31 14.11 4.09
CA LEU A 272 -12.09 14.41 2.67
C LEU A 272 -12.95 13.57 1.72
N GLY A 273 -13.52 12.46 2.20
CA GLY A 273 -14.42 11.55 1.50
C GLY A 273 -15.87 11.98 1.61
#